data_AF-A0A926HRD5-F1
#
_entry.id   AF-A0A926HRD5-F1
#
_cell.length_a   1.000
_cell.length_b   1.000
_cell.length_c   1.000
_cell.angle_alpha   90.00
_cell.angle_beta   90.00
_cell.angle_gamma   90.00
#
_symmetry.space_group_name_H-M   'P 1'
#
loop_
_entity.id
_entity.type
_entity.pdbx_description
1 polymer ?
#
loop_
_entity_poly.entity_id
_entity_poly.type
_entity_poly.pdbx_seq_one_letter_code
_entity_poly.pdbx_strand_id
1 'polypeptide(L)'
;MKRLTERLKNGGISVDHAGQHETSFHRLATIEDILGEEYDLNRLRELAQADRDGRCVVLPATAVFALIWGAGPGCDMVCPVSIDGEGQCDFCDHGKLFVYECPCRQEHIDQIGKTVFLTREEAEAAMEMEDRP
;
A
#
# COMPACT_ATOMS: atom_id res chain seq x y z
N MET A 1 26.16 -1.18 5.36
CA MET A 1 26.64 -0.07 6.20
C MET A 1 27.31 -0.63 7.45
N LYS A 2 28.50 -0.15 7.86
CA LYS A 2 29.16 -0.62 9.10
C LYS A 2 28.59 0.12 10.32
N ARG A 3 28.51 -0.55 11.47
CA ARG A 3 28.17 0.10 12.75
C ARG A 3 29.31 1.00 13.18
N LEU A 4 28.97 2.19 13.66
CA LEU A 4 29.91 3.13 14.31
C LEU A 4 30.04 2.88 15.82
N THR A 5 29.09 2.14 16.40
CA THR A 5 29.04 1.87 17.84
C THR A 5 29.18 0.39 18.14
N GLU A 6 29.93 0.07 19.19
CA GLU A 6 29.98 -1.26 19.80
C GLU A 6 29.33 -1.24 21.19
N ARG A 7 28.53 -2.25 21.51
CA ARG A 7 28.00 -2.43 22.87
C ARG A 7 28.93 -3.32 23.66
N LEU A 8 29.43 -2.80 24.78
CA LEU A 8 30.30 -3.51 25.71
C LEU A 8 29.48 -4.41 26.63
N LYS A 9 30.12 -5.44 27.21
CA LYS A 9 29.47 -6.39 28.13
C LYS A 9 28.89 -5.72 29.38
N ASN A 10 29.41 -4.57 29.78
CA ASN A 10 28.92 -3.77 30.90
C ASN A 10 27.77 -2.82 30.53
N GLY A 11 27.24 -2.90 29.30
CA GLY A 11 26.19 -2.01 28.80
C GLY A 11 26.68 -0.66 28.29
N GLY A 12 27.97 -0.35 28.44
CA GLY A 12 28.59 0.86 27.88
C GLY A 12 28.62 0.83 26.35
N ILE A 13 28.69 2.02 25.75
CA ILE A 13 28.83 2.19 24.30
C ILE A 13 30.26 2.66 24.02
N SER A 14 30.98 1.92 23.17
CA SER A 14 32.28 2.34 22.66
C SER A 14 32.12 3.00 21.29
N VAL A 15 32.79 4.14 21.11
CA VAL A 15 32.81 4.94 19.89
C VAL A 15 34.24 5.40 19.62
N ASP A 16 34.72 5.22 18.39
CA ASP A 16 35.99 5.81 17.95
C ASP A 16 35.76 7.27 17.56
N HIS A 17 35.84 8.16 18.56
CA HIS A 17 35.59 9.58 18.36
C HIS A 17 36.55 10.24 17.35
N ALA A 18 37.82 9.79 17.30
CA ALA A 18 38.82 10.42 16.44
C ALA A 18 38.64 10.05 14.97
N GLY A 19 38.28 8.79 14.68
CA GLY A 19 38.09 8.31 13.31
C GLY A 19 36.70 8.53 12.72
N GLN A 20 35.68 8.80 13.56
CA GLN A 20 34.27 8.76 13.13
C GLN A 20 33.54 10.10 13.25
N HIS A 21 34.18 11.17 13.68
CA HIS A 21 33.53 12.47 13.92
C HIS A 21 32.79 12.98 12.69
N GLU A 22 33.51 13.14 11.57
CA GLU A 22 32.95 13.63 10.30
C GLU A 22 31.91 12.65 9.74
N THR A 23 32.17 11.34 9.81
CA THR A 23 31.23 10.31 9.33
C THR A 23 29.93 10.26 10.14
N SER A 24 30.00 10.58 11.43
CA SER A 24 28.82 10.61 12.31
C SER A 24 27.92 11.79 11.98
N PHE A 25 28.48 12.97 11.74
CA PHE A 25 27.70 14.16 11.34
C PHE A 25 27.08 14.00 9.95
N HIS A 26 27.81 13.44 8.98
CA HIS A 26 27.22 13.18 7.66
C HIS A 26 26.03 12.22 7.74
N ARG A 27 26.13 11.15 8.54
CA ARG A 27 25.02 10.22 8.74
C ARG A 27 23.84 10.86 9.45
N LEU A 28 24.10 11.72 10.44
CA LEU A 28 23.06 12.44 11.15
C LEU A 28 22.32 13.38 10.19
N ALA A 29 23.04 14.19 9.42
CA ALA A 29 22.47 15.08 8.43
C ALA A 29 21.61 14.33 7.40
N THR A 30 22.09 13.21 6.86
CA THR A 30 21.27 12.39 5.93
C THR A 30 20.00 11.84 6.57
N ILE A 31 20.03 11.51 7.87
CA ILE A 31 18.84 11.04 8.59
C ILE A 31 17.86 12.20 8.80
N GLU A 32 18.37 13.38 9.18
CA GLU A 32 17.57 14.60 9.40
C GLU A 32 16.97 15.12 8.08
N ASP A 33 17.68 15.01 6.95
CA ASP A 33 17.15 15.37 5.63
C ASP A 33 15.92 14.51 5.23
N ILE A 34 15.86 13.25 5.69
CA ILE A 34 14.75 12.34 5.42
C ILE A 34 13.61 12.54 6.43
N LEU A 35 13.95 12.67 7.71
CA LEU A 35 12.96 12.68 8.80
C LEU A 35 12.41 14.08 9.11
N GLY A 36 13.11 15.13 8.70
CA GLY A 36 12.81 16.51 9.08
C GLY A 36 13.18 16.85 10.52
N GLU A 37 12.68 18.00 10.99
CA GLU A 37 13.01 18.56 12.31
C GLU A 37 12.29 17.85 13.47
N GLU A 38 11.15 17.20 13.20
CA GLU A 38 10.33 16.52 14.21
C GLU A 38 10.13 15.04 13.84
N TYR A 39 10.71 14.14 14.63
CA TYR A 39 10.53 12.70 14.47
C TYR A 39 10.53 11.94 15.80
N ASP A 40 9.74 10.87 15.88
CA ASP A 40 9.68 10.00 17.05
C ASP A 40 10.55 8.75 16.87
N LEU A 41 11.65 8.69 17.64
CA LEU A 41 12.57 7.55 17.66
C LEU A 41 11.89 6.23 18.07
N ASN A 42 10.85 6.26 18.91
CA ASN A 42 10.13 5.05 19.29
C ASN A 42 9.36 4.49 18.10
N ARG A 43 8.62 5.34 17.39
CA ARG A 43 7.91 4.96 16.17
C ARG A 43 8.85 4.42 15.10
N LEU A 44 10.02 5.04 14.90
CA LEU A 44 11.02 4.55 13.94
C LEU A 44 11.58 3.18 14.33
N ARG A 45 11.79 2.94 15.63
CA ARG A 45 12.21 1.62 16.12
C ARG A 45 11.15 0.55 15.83
N GLU A 46 9.88 0.87 16.05
CA GLU A 46 8.76 -0.02 15.77
C GLU A 46 8.66 -0.36 14.27
N LEU A 47 8.76 0.66 13.40
CA LEU A 47 8.74 0.48 11.95
C LEU A 47 9.93 -0.36 11.45
N ALA A 48 11.14 -0.06 11.91
CA ALA A 48 12.33 -0.82 11.53
C ALA A 48 12.29 -2.27 12.03
N GLN A 49 11.64 -2.53 13.17
CA GLN A 49 11.41 -3.89 13.64
C GLN A 49 10.31 -4.59 12.83
N ALA A 50 9.21 -3.90 12.53
CA ALA A 50 8.14 -4.43 11.69
C ALA A 50 8.63 -4.82 10.29
N ASP A 51 9.51 -4.00 9.71
CA ASP A 51 10.14 -4.29 8.43
C ASP A 51 11.01 -5.55 8.50
N ARG A 52 11.87 -5.66 9.52
CA ARG A 52 12.68 -6.88 9.76
C ARG A 52 11.85 -8.14 10.02
N ASP A 53 10.71 -7.99 10.69
CA ASP A 53 9.78 -9.08 10.98
C ASP A 53 8.90 -9.45 9.76
N GLY A 54 9.02 -8.74 8.64
CA GLY A 54 8.19 -8.95 7.46
C GLY A 54 6.72 -8.55 7.64
N ARG A 55 6.43 -7.63 8.58
CA ARG A 55 5.07 -7.13 8.87
C ARG A 55 4.71 -5.87 8.09
N CYS A 56 5.66 -5.26 7.39
CA CYS A 56 5.42 -4.08 6.55
C CYS A 56 4.97 -4.49 5.14
N VAL A 57 3.97 -3.79 4.61
CA VAL A 57 3.53 -3.89 3.22
C VAL A 57 3.62 -2.49 2.61
N VAL A 58 4.27 -2.38 1.45
CA VAL A 58 4.32 -1.14 0.68
C VAL A 58 3.24 -1.20 -0.39
N LEU A 59 2.25 -0.31 -0.28
CA LEU A 59 1.24 -0.17 -1.31
C LEU A 59 1.81 0.62 -2.50
N PRO A 60 1.48 0.25 -3.74
CA PRO A 60 2.00 0.94 -4.93
C PRO A 60 1.36 2.30 -5.17
N ALA A 61 0.18 2.57 -4.60
CA ALA A 61 -0.54 3.83 -4.73
C ALA A 61 -1.46 4.05 -3.52
N THR A 62 -1.95 5.28 -3.34
CA THR A 62 -2.98 5.61 -2.33
C THR A 62 -4.37 5.15 -2.76
N ALA A 63 -4.68 5.28 -4.05
CA ALA A 63 -5.92 4.85 -4.67
C ALA A 63 -5.62 4.00 -5.91
N VAL A 64 -6.57 3.14 -6.27
CA VAL A 64 -6.54 2.25 -7.43
C VAL A 64 -7.92 2.22 -8.08
N PHE A 65 -8.00 1.70 -9.30
CA PHE A 65 -9.23 1.54 -10.06
C PHE A 65 -9.60 0.06 -10.16
N ALA A 66 -10.67 -0.35 -9.49
CA ALA A 66 -11.12 -1.73 -9.47
C ALA A 66 -12.32 -1.94 -10.41
N LEU A 67 -12.30 -3.06 -11.12
CA LEU A 67 -13.43 -3.59 -11.87
C LEU A 67 -14.36 -4.32 -10.88
N ILE A 68 -15.57 -3.80 -10.73
CA ILE A 68 -16.56 -4.35 -9.80
C ILE A 68 -17.87 -4.53 -10.54
N TRP A 69 -18.49 -5.70 -10.38
CA TRP A 69 -19.83 -5.98 -10.89
C TRP A 69 -20.85 -5.21 -10.05
N GLY A 70 -21.63 -4.38 -10.74
CA GLY A 70 -22.67 -3.55 -10.13
C GLY A 70 -24.00 -3.75 -10.83
N ALA A 71 -25.06 -3.26 -10.19
CA ALA A 71 -26.38 -3.16 -10.82
C ALA A 71 -26.32 -2.27 -12.07
N GLY A 72 -26.57 -2.86 -13.24
CA GLY A 72 -26.69 -2.11 -14.48
C GLY A 72 -28.02 -1.34 -14.57
N PRO A 73 -28.19 -0.48 -15.59
CA PRO A 73 -29.31 0.45 -15.70
C PRO A 73 -30.70 -0.21 -15.82
N GLY A 74 -30.76 -1.51 -16.11
CA GLY A 74 -32.01 -2.30 -16.14
C GLY A 74 -32.32 -3.08 -14.86
N CYS A 75 -31.45 -3.00 -13.84
CA CYS A 75 -31.65 -3.69 -12.57
C CYS A 75 -32.63 -2.89 -11.69
N ASP A 76 -33.73 -3.51 -11.27
CA ASP A 76 -34.71 -2.91 -10.36
C ASP A 76 -34.30 -3.00 -8.87
N MET A 77 -33.10 -3.54 -8.60
CA MET A 77 -32.54 -3.80 -7.27
C MET A 77 -33.37 -4.76 -6.42
N VAL A 78 -34.41 -5.39 -6.99
CA VAL A 78 -35.26 -6.40 -6.34
C VAL A 78 -34.78 -7.77 -6.79
N CYS A 79 -33.54 -8.11 -6.45
CA CYS A 79 -32.99 -9.41 -6.77
C CYS A 79 -33.19 -10.37 -5.60
N PRO A 80 -33.92 -11.50 -5.75
CA PRO A 80 -34.15 -12.45 -4.66
C PRO A 80 -32.87 -13.16 -4.16
N VAL A 81 -31.77 -13.00 -4.89
CA VAL A 81 -30.43 -13.52 -4.55
C VAL A 81 -29.42 -12.42 -4.20
N SER A 82 -29.84 -11.14 -4.16
CA SER A 82 -29.00 -10.10 -3.58
C SER A 82 -28.94 -10.30 -2.08
N ILE A 83 -27.73 -10.47 -1.54
CA ILE A 83 -27.51 -10.77 -0.13
C ILE A 83 -27.79 -9.51 0.72
N ASP A 84 -27.59 -8.32 0.14
CA ASP A 84 -27.53 -7.07 0.91
C ASP A 84 -28.40 -5.92 0.35
N GLY A 85 -29.02 -6.05 -0.83
CA GLY A 85 -29.80 -4.96 -1.46
C GLY A 85 -28.98 -3.72 -1.87
N GLU A 86 -27.67 -3.73 -1.61
CA GLU A 86 -26.74 -2.66 -1.93
C GLU A 86 -25.84 -3.06 -3.11
N GLY A 87 -26.33 -2.82 -4.33
CA GLY A 87 -25.50 -2.50 -5.49
C GLY A 87 -24.72 -3.61 -6.20
N GLN A 88 -24.41 -4.75 -5.58
CA GLN A 88 -23.76 -5.90 -6.25
C GLN A 88 -24.81 -6.87 -6.79
N CYS A 89 -24.91 -6.96 -8.12
CA CYS A 89 -25.85 -7.84 -8.83
C CYS A 89 -25.11 -8.79 -9.78
N ASP A 90 -24.27 -9.66 -9.22
CA ASP A 90 -23.49 -10.65 -9.98
C ASP A 90 -24.38 -11.80 -10.51
N PHE A 91 -25.62 -11.88 -10.04
CA PHE A 91 -26.54 -12.98 -10.30
C PHE A 91 -27.71 -12.64 -11.23
N CYS A 92 -27.84 -11.37 -11.67
CA CYS A 92 -28.90 -10.96 -12.58
C CYS A 92 -28.35 -10.62 -13.97
N ASP A 93 -29.14 -10.88 -15.01
CA ASP A 93 -28.77 -10.58 -16.41
C ASP A 93 -28.60 -9.08 -16.70
N HIS A 94 -28.93 -8.22 -15.74
CA HIS A 94 -28.78 -6.77 -15.81
C HIS A 94 -27.50 -6.26 -15.14
N GLY A 95 -26.72 -7.13 -14.48
CA GLY A 95 -25.44 -6.77 -13.89
C GLY A 95 -24.48 -6.25 -14.97
N LYS A 96 -23.68 -5.23 -14.64
CA LYS A 96 -22.64 -4.73 -15.52
C LYS A 96 -21.36 -4.47 -14.73
N LEU A 97 -20.21 -4.66 -15.38
CA LEU A 97 -18.93 -4.28 -14.82
C LEU A 97 -18.74 -2.76 -14.83
N PHE A 98 -18.22 -2.20 -13.74
CA PHE A 98 -17.94 -0.77 -13.59
C PHE A 98 -16.52 -0.53 -13.06
N VAL A 99 -15.96 0.64 -13.36
CA VAL A 99 -14.67 1.10 -12.84
C VAL A 99 -14.93 1.98 -11.62
N TYR A 100 -14.47 1.54 -10.45
CA TYR A 100 -14.52 2.32 -9.22
C TYR A 100 -13.13 2.72 -8.77
N GLU A 101 -12.97 3.98 -8.40
CA GLU A 101 -11.79 4.43 -7.67
C GLU A 101 -11.97 4.06 -6.19
N CYS A 102 -10.99 3.36 -5.62
CA CYS A 102 -11.03 2.94 -4.22
C CYS A 102 -9.64 3.06 -3.56
N PRO A 103 -9.58 3.19 -2.22
CA PRO A 103 -8.31 3.15 -1.51
C PRO A 103 -7.55 1.84 -1.79
N CYS A 104 -6.24 1.94 -2.05
CA CYS A 104 -5.42 0.76 -2.23
C CYS A 104 -5.34 -0.02 -0.90
N ARG A 105 -5.58 -1.33 -0.96
CA ARG A 105 -5.54 -2.24 0.19
C ARG A 105 -4.67 -3.43 -0.16
N GLN A 106 -4.23 -4.16 0.86
CA GLN A 106 -3.38 -5.35 0.69
C GLN A 106 -4.02 -6.38 -0.24
N GLU A 107 -5.34 -6.55 -0.18
CA GLU A 107 -6.11 -7.47 -1.04
C GLU A 107 -6.04 -7.12 -2.54
N HIS A 108 -5.70 -5.87 -2.88
CA HIS A 108 -5.58 -5.44 -4.27
C HIS A 108 -4.25 -5.82 -4.91
N ILE A 109 -3.19 -6.06 -4.13
CA ILE A 109 -1.82 -6.20 -4.66
C ILE A 109 -1.73 -7.31 -5.71
N ASP A 110 -2.31 -8.47 -5.44
CA ASP A 110 -2.29 -9.63 -6.33
C ASP A 110 -3.26 -9.52 -7.53
N GLN A 111 -4.14 -8.51 -7.50
CA GLN A 111 -5.15 -8.22 -8.52
C GLN A 111 -4.75 -7.10 -9.47
N ILE A 112 -3.62 -6.42 -9.19
CA ILE A 112 -3.10 -5.35 -10.06
C ILE A 112 -2.81 -5.91 -11.47
N GLY A 113 -3.31 -5.22 -12.49
CA GLY A 113 -3.23 -5.60 -13.89
C GLY A 113 -4.22 -6.68 -14.34
N LYS A 114 -5.07 -7.19 -13.43
CA LYS A 114 -6.12 -8.17 -13.74
C LYS A 114 -7.50 -7.55 -13.61
N THR A 115 -7.87 -7.19 -12.38
CA THR A 115 -9.16 -6.57 -12.04
C THR A 115 -8.98 -5.28 -11.26
N VAL A 116 -7.75 -4.93 -10.88
CA VAL A 116 -7.38 -3.66 -10.26
C VAL A 116 -6.30 -3.00 -11.11
N PHE A 117 -6.35 -1.68 -11.28
CA PHE A 117 -5.43 -0.92 -12.15
C PHE A 117 -4.94 0.34 -11.44
N LEU A 118 -3.78 0.85 -11.83
CA LEU A 118 -3.21 2.06 -11.25
C LEU A 118 -3.79 3.33 -11.89
N THR A 119 -4.35 3.23 -13.09
CA THR A 119 -5.01 4.33 -13.79
C THR A 119 -6.43 3.97 -14.21
N ARG A 120 -7.27 4.99 -14.39
CA ARG A 120 -8.65 4.81 -14.85
C ARG A 120 -8.66 4.31 -16.30
N GLU A 121 -7.79 4.85 -17.14
CA GLU A 121 -7.69 4.51 -18.55
C GLU A 121 -7.35 3.02 -18.76
N GLU A 122 -6.44 2.46 -17.95
CA GLU A 122 -6.12 1.03 -17.99
C GLU A 122 -7.33 0.17 -17.59
N ALA A 123 -8.08 0.59 -16.56
CA ALA A 123 -9.27 -0.13 -16.12
C ALA A 123 -10.38 -0.09 -17.18
N GLU A 124 -10.64 1.07 -17.77
CA GLU A 124 -11.66 1.24 -18.82
C GLU A 124 -11.31 0.41 -20.06
N ALA A 125 -10.04 0.42 -20.49
CA ALA A 125 -9.58 -0.41 -21.60
C ALA A 125 -9.70 -1.92 -21.30
N ALA A 126 -9.42 -2.35 -20.07
CA ALA A 126 -9.59 -3.74 -19.66
C ALA A 126 -11.06 -4.18 -19.68
N MET A 127 -11.97 -3.31 -19.20
CA MET A 127 -13.41 -3.57 -19.24
C MET A 127 -13.96 -3.67 -20.68
N GLU A 128 -13.56 -2.77 -21.57
CA GLU A 128 -13.96 -2.82 -22.98
C GLU A 128 -13.51 -4.11 -23.68
N MET A 129 -12.37 -4.68 -23.26
CA MET A 129 -11.90 -5.97 -23.77
C MET A 129 -12.73 -7.15 -23.26
N GLU A 130 -13.23 -7.11 -22.03
CA GLU A 130 -14.17 -8.12 -21.50
C GLU A 130 -15.55 -8.04 -22.16
N ASP A 131 -16.04 -6.82 -22.45
CA ASP A 131 -17.32 -6.60 -23.13
C ASP A 131 -17.30 -7.04 -24.63
N ARG A 132 -16.16 -7.49 -25.16
CA ARG A 132 -16.02 -7.99 -26.54
C ARG A 132 -16.40 -9.48 -26.63
N PRO A 133 -17.35 -9.86 -27.51
CA PRO A 133 -17.88 -11.23 -27.61
C PRO A 133 -16.87 -12.28 -28.11
#